data_AF-A0AAV8CKZ8-F1
#
_entry.id   AF-A0AAV8CKZ8-F1
#
_cell.length_a   1.000
_cell.length_b   1.000
_cell.length_c   1.000
_cell.angle_alpha   90.00
_cell.angle_beta   90.00
_cell.angle_gamma   90.00
#
_symmetry.space_group_name_H-M   'P 1'
#
loop_
_entity.id
_entity.type
_entity.pdbx_description
1 polymer ?
#
loop_
_entity_poly.entity_id
_entity_poly.type
_entity_poly.pdbx_seq_one_letter_code
_entity_poly.pdbx_strand_id
1 'polypeptide(L)'
;MGEEAPISSTDKGVETQTYDDGTVDEYFTPRKLREDEIPGVINNFRVAAQNAIQAGFDGVEIHGAHGFLLEQFMKDSANDRTDQYGGSLENRCRFALEVVRAVSDGIGPDRVGFKLSPYTKYLDCFDSDPDSLGLYMAQQLNKCNILYLNVTEPEMIMVNGKLEIPHKLFPMRQAFKSTMLASMRSRV
;
A
#
# COMPACT_ATOMS: atom_id res chain seq x y z
N MET A 1 2.63 -29.14 8.55
CA MET A 1 2.74 -28.32 7.33
C MET A 1 3.92 -27.41 7.57
N GLY A 2 4.99 -27.51 6.77
CA GLY A 2 6.15 -26.64 6.95
C GLY A 2 5.72 -25.19 6.71
N GLU A 3 6.09 -24.28 7.60
CA GLU A 3 5.81 -22.86 7.39
C GLU A 3 6.55 -22.40 6.14
N GLU A 4 5.80 -22.07 5.09
CA GLU A 4 6.36 -21.37 3.95
C GLU A 4 6.77 -19.96 4.39
N ALA A 5 7.90 -19.47 3.85
CA ALA A 5 8.37 -18.12 4.12
C ALA A 5 7.29 -17.08 3.74
N PRO A 6 7.22 -15.93 4.46
CA PRO A 6 6.30 -14.84 4.13
C PRO A 6 6.45 -14.38 2.68
N ILE A 7 5.36 -13.96 2.05
CA ILE A 7 5.37 -13.48 0.66
C ILE A 7 5.69 -11.99 0.58
N SER A 8 6.45 -11.58 -0.46
CA SER A 8 6.75 -10.17 -0.76
C SER A 8 6.92 -9.93 -2.26
N SER A 9 7.12 -8.67 -2.67
CA SER A 9 7.57 -8.30 -4.01
C SER A 9 9.04 -8.67 -4.25
N THR A 10 9.83 -8.87 -3.19
CA THR A 10 11.25 -9.25 -3.21
C THR A 10 11.51 -10.53 -2.39
N ASP A 11 12.72 -11.09 -2.52
CA ASP A 11 13.28 -12.15 -1.66
C ASP A 11 14.34 -11.60 -0.67
N LYS A 12 14.51 -10.26 -0.62
CA LYS A 12 15.40 -9.59 0.33
C LYS A 12 14.72 -9.39 1.67
N GLY A 13 15.46 -9.65 2.75
CA GLY A 13 15.04 -9.29 4.10
C GLY A 13 15.11 -7.78 4.34
N VAL A 14 14.38 -7.32 5.34
CA VAL A 14 14.47 -5.95 5.88
C VAL A 14 15.56 -5.92 6.94
N GLU A 15 16.26 -4.80 7.10
CA GLU A 15 17.22 -4.65 8.19
C GLU A 15 16.52 -4.77 9.56
N THR A 16 17.20 -5.42 10.51
CA THR A 16 16.75 -5.56 11.89
C THR A 16 16.61 -4.19 12.54
N GLN A 17 15.43 -3.88 13.09
CA GLN A 17 15.22 -2.65 13.84
C GLN A 17 15.58 -2.87 15.31
N THR A 18 16.44 -2.02 15.85
CA THR A 18 16.76 -1.97 17.28
C THR A 18 16.18 -0.69 17.86
N TYR A 19 15.33 -0.82 18.87
CA TYR A 19 14.73 0.31 19.58
C TYR A 19 15.62 0.79 20.73
N ASP A 20 15.39 2.02 21.21
CA ASP A 20 16.18 2.64 22.29
C ASP A 20 16.13 1.84 23.61
N ASP A 21 15.09 1.03 23.81
CA ASP A 21 14.92 0.14 24.96
C ASP A 21 15.63 -1.23 24.81
N GLY A 22 16.31 -1.45 23.68
CA GLY A 22 17.01 -2.68 23.36
C GLY A 22 16.14 -3.77 22.74
N THR A 23 14.85 -3.49 22.47
CA THR A 23 13.98 -4.40 21.72
C THR A 23 14.48 -4.54 20.29
N VAL A 24 14.48 -5.77 19.79
CA VAL A 24 14.93 -6.11 18.44
C VAL A 24 13.77 -6.76 17.70
N ASP A 25 13.35 -6.13 16.60
CA ASP A 25 12.39 -6.74 15.68
C ASP A 25 13.13 -7.59 14.65
N GLU A 26 12.99 -8.92 14.78
CA GLU A 26 13.48 -9.87 13.79
C GLU A 26 12.39 -10.17 12.74
N TYR A 27 12.72 -9.94 11.47
CA TYR A 27 11.86 -10.25 10.35
C TYR A 27 12.38 -11.46 9.59
N PHE A 28 11.50 -12.42 9.31
CA PHE A 28 11.84 -13.55 8.44
C PHE A 28 12.11 -13.06 7.02
N THR A 29 13.17 -13.57 6.39
CA THR A 29 13.44 -13.33 4.97
C THR A 29 12.25 -13.81 4.14
N PRO A 30 11.62 -12.92 3.35
CA PRO A 30 10.46 -13.30 2.56
C PRO A 30 10.88 -14.12 1.34
N ARG A 31 9.91 -14.78 0.72
CA ARG A 31 10.01 -15.26 -0.64
C ARG A 31 9.30 -14.30 -1.59
N LYS A 32 9.87 -14.12 -2.78
CA LYS A 32 9.20 -13.43 -3.88
C LYS A 32 7.92 -14.19 -4.25
N LEU A 33 6.78 -13.51 -4.20
CA LEU A 33 5.48 -14.07 -4.62
C LEU A 33 5.54 -14.45 -6.10
N ARG A 34 5.16 -15.68 -6.47
CA ARG A 34 5.21 -16.09 -7.88
C ARG A 34 4.02 -15.53 -8.66
N GLU A 35 4.19 -15.31 -9.96
CA GLU A 35 3.13 -14.75 -10.82
C GLU A 35 1.87 -15.64 -10.84
N ASP A 36 2.03 -16.96 -10.77
CA ASP A 36 0.92 -17.91 -10.72
C ASP A 36 0.17 -17.92 -9.38
N GLU A 37 0.77 -17.38 -8.32
CA GLU A 37 0.15 -17.24 -6.99
C GLU A 37 -0.65 -15.94 -6.83
N ILE A 38 -0.30 -14.89 -7.59
CA ILE A 38 -0.92 -13.56 -7.47
C ILE A 38 -2.45 -13.61 -7.63
N PRO A 39 -3.03 -14.34 -8.61
CA PRO A 39 -4.49 -14.50 -8.71
C PRO A 39 -5.13 -15.10 -7.45
N GLY A 40 -4.45 -16.04 -6.80
CA GLY A 40 -4.90 -16.63 -5.54
C GLY A 40 -4.92 -15.61 -4.41
N VAL A 41 -3.88 -14.78 -4.29
CA VAL A 41 -3.83 -13.71 -3.28
C VAL A 41 -4.92 -12.66 -3.54
N ILE A 42 -5.14 -12.25 -4.79
CA ILE A 42 -6.24 -11.34 -5.16
C ILE A 42 -7.59 -11.93 -4.72
N ASN A 43 -7.80 -13.21 -4.98
CA ASN A 43 -9.02 -13.89 -4.57
C ASN A 43 -9.18 -13.93 -3.04
N ASN A 44 -8.09 -14.07 -2.28
CA ASN A 44 -8.14 -14.03 -0.82
C ASN A 44 -8.64 -12.68 -0.29
N PHE A 45 -8.21 -11.55 -0.88
CA PHE A 45 -8.75 -10.23 -0.54
C PHE A 45 -10.26 -10.14 -0.83
N ARG A 46 -10.69 -10.64 -2.00
CA ARG A 46 -12.11 -10.67 -2.38
C ARG A 46 -12.95 -11.49 -1.39
N VAL A 47 -12.50 -12.70 -1.06
CA VAL A 47 -13.19 -13.59 -0.11
C VAL A 47 -13.23 -12.97 1.29
N ALA A 48 -12.13 -12.37 1.74
CA ALA A 48 -12.08 -11.67 3.03
C ALA A 48 -13.10 -10.51 3.09
N ALA A 49 -13.22 -9.73 2.02
CA ALA A 49 -14.20 -8.66 1.92
C ALA A 49 -15.64 -9.20 1.95
N GLN A 50 -15.94 -10.28 1.23
CA GLN A 50 -17.26 -10.92 1.25
C GLN A 50 -17.62 -11.44 2.65
N ASN A 51 -16.65 -12.04 3.36
CA ASN A 51 -16.84 -12.48 4.73
C ASN A 51 -17.10 -11.31 5.68
N ALA A 52 -16.43 -10.17 5.51
CA ALA A 52 -16.69 -8.97 6.31
C ALA A 52 -18.14 -8.48 6.12
N ILE A 53 -18.62 -8.42 4.88
CA ILE A 53 -20.02 -8.06 4.62
C ILE A 53 -20.99 -9.07 5.23
N GLN A 54 -20.70 -10.38 5.12
CA GLN A 54 -21.52 -11.42 5.74
C GLN A 54 -21.56 -11.30 7.27
N ALA A 55 -20.47 -10.84 7.88
CA ALA A 55 -20.39 -10.59 9.32
C ALA A 55 -21.10 -9.29 9.77
N GLY A 56 -21.61 -8.49 8.84
CA GLY A 56 -22.38 -7.27 9.13
C GLY A 56 -21.57 -5.97 9.13
N PHE A 57 -20.34 -5.97 8.61
CA PHE A 57 -19.61 -4.72 8.37
C PHE A 57 -20.24 -3.95 7.20
N ASP A 58 -20.28 -2.62 7.29
CA ASP A 58 -20.82 -1.74 6.25
C ASP A 58 -19.95 -1.71 4.98
N GLY A 59 -18.64 -1.97 5.13
CA GLY A 59 -17.66 -1.96 4.06
C GLY A 59 -16.28 -2.35 4.55
N VAL A 60 -15.28 -2.23 3.68
CA VAL A 60 -13.88 -2.59 3.98
C VAL A 60 -12.91 -1.51 3.50
N GLU A 61 -11.81 -1.35 4.22
CA GLU A 61 -10.65 -0.57 3.76
C GLU A 61 -9.54 -1.53 3.30
N ILE A 62 -9.13 -1.43 2.05
CA ILE A 62 -7.97 -2.17 1.53
C ILE A 62 -6.70 -1.47 2.01
N HIS A 63 -5.87 -2.19 2.75
CA HIS A 63 -4.63 -1.66 3.31
C HIS A 63 -3.49 -1.68 2.27
N GLY A 64 -3.32 -0.58 1.52
CA GLY A 64 -2.24 -0.36 0.55
C GLY A 64 -1.14 0.59 1.06
N ALA A 65 -0.75 0.44 2.32
CA ALA A 65 0.05 1.43 3.04
C ALA A 65 1.03 0.74 4.02
N HIS A 66 1.91 1.54 4.62
CA HIS A 66 2.77 1.21 5.75
C HIS A 66 3.67 -0.01 5.55
N GLY A 67 4.26 -0.15 4.36
CA GLY A 67 5.24 -1.19 4.05
C GLY A 67 4.67 -2.61 4.00
N PHE A 68 3.35 -2.79 4.08
CA PHE A 68 2.70 -4.08 3.90
C PHE A 68 2.66 -4.50 2.43
N LEU A 69 2.26 -5.75 2.19
CA LEU A 69 2.36 -6.44 0.90
C LEU A 69 2.01 -5.58 -0.33
N LEU A 70 0.86 -4.92 -0.37
CA LEU A 70 0.47 -4.11 -1.53
C LEU A 70 1.41 -2.91 -1.74
N GLU A 71 1.88 -2.28 -0.66
CA GLU A 71 2.81 -1.16 -0.75
C GLU A 71 4.23 -1.61 -1.12
N GLN A 72 4.65 -2.81 -0.71
CA GLN A 72 5.90 -3.42 -1.17
C GLN A 72 5.93 -3.62 -2.69
N PHE A 73 4.79 -3.91 -3.31
CA PHE A 73 4.67 -3.92 -4.78
C PHE A 73 4.65 -2.50 -5.36
N MET A 74 3.96 -1.56 -4.71
CA MET A 74 3.84 -0.20 -5.24
C MET A 74 5.14 0.59 -5.20
N LYS A 75 6.04 0.38 -4.23
CA LYS A 75 7.24 1.22 -4.01
C LYS A 75 8.52 0.60 -4.60
N ASP A 76 9.34 1.43 -5.25
CA ASP A 76 10.51 0.99 -6.03
C ASP A 76 11.71 0.53 -5.20
N SER A 77 11.85 0.98 -3.96
CA SER A 77 12.87 0.47 -3.03
C SER A 77 12.67 -1.01 -2.67
N ALA A 78 11.42 -1.47 -2.60
CA ALA A 78 11.07 -2.83 -2.21
C ALA A 78 10.83 -3.75 -3.43
N ASN A 79 10.23 -3.22 -4.50
CA ASN A 79 9.85 -4.01 -5.66
C ASN A 79 11.00 -4.17 -6.67
N ASP A 80 11.75 -5.27 -6.57
CA ASP A 80 12.79 -5.64 -7.53
C ASP A 80 12.35 -6.68 -8.58
N ARG A 81 11.04 -6.75 -8.86
CA ARG A 81 10.50 -7.62 -9.89
C ARG A 81 10.78 -7.08 -11.29
N THR A 82 10.98 -8.01 -12.23
CA THR A 82 11.19 -7.72 -13.65
C THR A 82 10.03 -8.20 -14.52
N ASP A 83 8.97 -8.71 -13.91
CA ASP A 83 7.75 -9.17 -14.57
C ASP A 83 6.72 -8.02 -14.71
N GLN A 84 5.48 -8.36 -15.09
CA GLN A 84 4.40 -7.39 -15.28
C GLN A 84 3.95 -6.67 -13.99
N TYR A 85 4.47 -7.07 -12.83
CA TYR A 85 4.19 -6.47 -11.53
C TYR A 85 5.36 -5.63 -10.97
N GLY A 86 6.42 -5.40 -11.75
CA GLY A 86 7.56 -4.57 -11.38
C GLY A 86 8.08 -3.64 -12.48
N GLY A 87 9.10 -2.85 -12.13
CA GLY A 87 9.68 -1.85 -13.02
C GLY A 87 8.86 -0.57 -13.10
N SER A 88 8.04 -0.41 -14.14
CA SER A 88 7.31 0.84 -14.38
C SER A 88 6.29 1.14 -13.27
N LEU A 89 5.93 2.42 -13.09
CA LEU A 89 4.93 2.84 -12.10
C LEU A 89 3.60 2.09 -12.30
N GLU A 90 3.18 1.90 -13.55
CA GLU A 90 1.95 1.17 -13.90
C GLU A 90 2.02 -0.30 -13.48
N ASN A 91 3.15 -0.96 -13.71
CA ASN A 91 3.35 -2.35 -13.33
C ASN A 91 3.39 -2.52 -11.81
N ARG A 92 4.12 -1.65 -11.10
CA ARG A 92 4.19 -1.64 -9.63
C ARG A 92 2.81 -1.46 -8.99
N CYS A 93 1.96 -0.62 -9.58
CA CYS A 93 0.60 -0.40 -9.09
C CYS A 93 -0.41 -1.48 -9.52
N ARG A 94 -0.05 -2.35 -10.47
CA ARG A 94 -0.98 -3.31 -11.09
C ARG A 94 -1.64 -4.21 -10.06
N PHE A 95 -0.85 -4.81 -9.17
CA PHE A 95 -1.35 -5.76 -8.17
C PHE A 95 -2.36 -5.12 -7.22
N ALA A 96 -2.06 -3.93 -6.69
CA ALA A 96 -2.98 -3.19 -5.83
C ALA A 96 -4.30 -2.85 -6.54
N LEU A 97 -4.23 -2.44 -7.82
CA LEU A 97 -5.41 -2.12 -8.62
C LEU A 97 -6.24 -3.37 -8.97
N GLU A 98 -5.61 -4.52 -9.19
CA GLU A 98 -6.29 -5.80 -9.38
C GLU A 98 -7.03 -6.24 -8.11
N VAL A 99 -6.40 -6.06 -6.93
CA VAL A 99 -7.05 -6.29 -5.63
C VAL A 99 -8.26 -5.37 -5.45
N VAL A 100 -8.13 -4.07 -5.73
CA VAL A 100 -9.24 -3.11 -5.62
C VAL A 100 -10.41 -3.53 -6.51
N ARG A 101 -10.14 -3.89 -7.78
CA ARG A 101 -11.20 -4.34 -8.70
C ARG A 101 -11.88 -5.61 -8.19
N ALA A 102 -11.11 -6.62 -7.79
CA ALA A 102 -11.68 -7.88 -7.30
C ALA A 102 -12.54 -7.70 -6.05
N VAL A 103 -12.12 -6.84 -5.12
CA VAL A 103 -12.91 -6.50 -3.92
C VAL A 103 -14.16 -5.71 -4.30
N SER A 104 -14.04 -4.67 -5.14
CA SER A 104 -15.18 -3.90 -5.64
C SER A 104 -16.22 -4.77 -6.36
N ASP A 105 -15.77 -5.71 -7.20
CA ASP A 105 -16.66 -6.67 -7.87
C ASP A 105 -17.33 -7.63 -6.87
N GLY A 106 -16.66 -7.94 -5.77
CA GLY A 106 -17.14 -8.87 -4.75
C GLY A 106 -18.19 -8.29 -3.80
N ILE A 107 -18.13 -7.00 -3.48
CA ILE A 107 -18.97 -6.38 -2.45
C ILE A 107 -19.65 -5.06 -2.86
N GLY A 108 -19.38 -4.54 -4.06
CA GLY A 108 -19.82 -3.23 -4.51
C GLY A 108 -18.77 -2.13 -4.22
N PRO A 109 -18.42 -1.27 -5.19
CA PRO A 109 -17.37 -0.26 -5.02
C PRO A 109 -17.72 0.84 -4.02
N ASP A 110 -19.02 1.08 -3.78
CA ASP A 110 -19.56 1.99 -2.78
C ASP A 110 -19.32 1.54 -1.33
N ARG A 111 -18.76 0.34 -1.13
CA ARG A 111 -18.37 -0.21 0.17
C ARG A 111 -16.86 -0.38 0.34
N VAL A 112 -16.07 0.17 -0.59
CA VAL A 112 -14.62 -0.02 -0.63
C VAL A 112 -13.90 1.28 -0.36
N GLY A 113 -13.05 1.28 0.66
CA GLY A 113 -12.01 2.29 0.88
C GLY A 113 -10.63 1.77 0.47
N PHE A 114 -9.70 2.68 0.22
CA PHE A 114 -8.29 2.33 0.03
C PHE A 114 -7.39 3.20 0.89
N LYS A 115 -6.46 2.60 1.62
CA LYS A 115 -5.44 3.31 2.41
C LYS A 115 -4.13 3.39 1.65
N LEU A 116 -3.55 4.59 1.53
CA LEU A 116 -2.32 4.85 0.78
C LEU A 116 -1.34 5.69 1.62
N SER A 117 -0.04 5.36 1.58
CA SER A 117 0.99 6.12 2.31
C SER A 117 2.21 6.41 1.43
N PRO A 118 2.06 7.21 0.36
CA PRO A 118 3.08 7.34 -0.67
C PRO A 118 4.38 7.92 -0.10
N TYR A 119 4.26 8.83 0.89
CA TYR A 119 5.38 9.54 1.51
C TYR A 119 6.03 8.80 2.68
N THR A 120 5.39 7.75 3.20
CA THR A 120 5.91 7.03 4.37
C THR A 120 7.14 6.22 3.98
N LYS A 121 8.20 6.33 4.80
CA LYS A 121 9.37 5.47 4.72
C LYS A 121 9.35 4.56 5.93
N TYR A 122 9.07 3.28 5.73
CA TYR A 122 8.94 2.32 6.82
C TYR A 122 9.36 0.93 6.34
N LEU A 123 10.14 0.21 7.17
CA LEU A 123 10.66 -1.12 6.86
C LEU A 123 11.32 -1.21 5.47
N ASP A 124 12.28 -0.31 5.22
CA ASP A 124 12.98 -0.19 3.92
C ASP A 124 12.07 -0.02 2.69
N CYS A 125 10.81 0.37 2.90
CA CYS A 125 9.81 0.58 1.87
C CYS A 125 9.51 2.09 1.72
N PHE A 126 10.11 2.70 0.70
CA PHE A 126 9.97 4.10 0.26
C PHE A 126 9.91 4.21 -1.28
N ASP A 127 9.39 5.31 -1.80
CA ASP A 127 9.38 5.57 -3.26
C ASP A 127 10.37 6.68 -3.62
N SER A 128 11.03 6.58 -4.77
CA SER A 128 11.87 7.66 -5.29
C SER A 128 11.07 8.87 -5.81
N ASP A 129 9.82 8.67 -6.23
CA ASP A 129 8.89 9.72 -6.67
C ASP A 129 7.48 9.50 -6.07
N PRO A 130 7.32 9.77 -4.75
CA PRO A 130 6.07 9.52 -4.05
C PRO A 130 4.92 10.43 -4.53
N ASP A 131 5.22 11.59 -5.12
CA ASP A 131 4.20 12.47 -5.68
C ASP A 131 3.59 11.86 -6.95
N SER A 132 4.41 11.32 -7.86
CA SER A 132 3.92 10.59 -9.03
C SER A 132 3.15 9.33 -8.66
N LEU A 133 3.63 8.56 -7.67
CA LEU A 133 2.93 7.38 -7.17
C LEU A 133 1.54 7.74 -6.61
N GLY A 134 1.49 8.74 -5.72
CA GLY A 134 0.26 9.21 -5.11
C GLY A 134 -0.75 9.71 -6.14
N LEU A 135 -0.30 10.53 -7.09
CA LEU A 135 -1.13 11.08 -8.15
C LEU A 135 -1.67 9.97 -9.08
N TYR A 136 -0.81 9.02 -9.47
CA TYR A 136 -1.21 7.90 -10.32
C TYR A 136 -2.29 7.05 -9.64
N MET A 137 -2.08 6.66 -8.37
CA MET A 137 -3.06 5.87 -7.62
C MET A 137 -4.38 6.62 -7.46
N ALA A 138 -4.37 7.91 -7.11
CA ALA A 138 -5.59 8.71 -7.04
C ALA A 138 -6.38 8.70 -8.37
N GLN A 139 -5.69 8.81 -9.51
CA GLN A 139 -6.31 8.77 -10.83
C GLN A 139 -6.87 7.38 -11.18
N GLN A 140 -6.16 6.29 -10.87
CA GLN A 140 -6.62 4.94 -11.19
C GLN A 140 -7.76 4.48 -10.28
N LEU A 141 -7.73 4.85 -8.99
CA LEU A 141 -8.79 4.49 -8.04
C LEU A 141 -10.13 5.15 -8.40
N ASN A 142 -10.12 6.34 -9.02
CA ASN A 142 -11.34 6.92 -9.60
C ASN A 142 -12.01 5.99 -10.61
N LYS A 143 -11.24 5.23 -11.40
CA LYS A 143 -11.79 4.30 -12.41
C LYS A 143 -12.47 3.09 -11.77
N CYS A 144 -12.19 2.84 -10.50
CA CYS A 144 -12.78 1.76 -9.71
C CYS A 144 -14.00 2.24 -8.92
N ASN A 145 -14.34 3.53 -8.97
CA ASN A 145 -15.47 4.16 -8.28
C ASN A 145 -15.54 3.87 -6.77
N ILE A 146 -14.38 3.71 -6.11
CA ILE A 146 -14.32 3.40 -4.68
C ILE A 146 -14.92 4.53 -3.82
N LEU A 147 -15.47 4.16 -2.66
CA LEU A 147 -16.14 5.08 -1.74
C LEU A 147 -15.19 6.21 -1.28
N TYR A 148 -13.99 5.87 -0.83
CA TYR A 148 -13.04 6.86 -0.32
C TYR A 148 -11.57 6.44 -0.48
N LEU A 149 -10.69 7.44 -0.44
CA LEU A 149 -9.23 7.28 -0.36
C LEU A 149 -8.72 7.85 0.97
N ASN A 150 -8.06 7.05 1.78
CA ASN A 150 -7.44 7.47 3.04
C ASN A 150 -5.93 7.58 2.86
N VAL A 151 -5.39 8.80 2.96
CA VAL A 151 -3.98 9.08 2.68
C VAL A 151 -3.23 9.43 3.97
N THR A 152 -2.11 8.75 4.21
CA THR A 152 -1.19 9.15 5.27
C THR A 152 -0.47 10.44 4.88
N GLU A 153 -0.50 11.43 5.75
CA GLU A 153 0.10 12.75 5.51
C GLU A 153 1.62 12.67 5.35
N PRO A 154 2.22 13.53 4.51
CA PRO A 154 3.66 13.64 4.41
C PRO A 154 4.26 14.13 5.73
N GLU A 155 5.40 13.57 6.11
CA GLU A 155 6.11 13.98 7.32
C GLU A 155 6.79 15.34 7.12
N MET A 156 6.80 16.15 8.18
CA MET A 156 7.68 17.32 8.26
C MET A 156 9.13 16.85 8.42
N ILE A 157 10.03 17.43 7.64
CA ILE A 157 11.47 17.15 7.72
C ILE A 157 12.24 18.40 8.14
N MET A 158 13.39 18.18 8.79
CA MET A 158 14.32 19.25 9.13
C MET A 158 15.29 19.47 7.95
N VAL A 159 15.23 20.64 7.33
CA VAL A 159 16.15 21.06 6.27
C VAL A 159 16.88 22.31 6.74
N ASN A 160 18.20 22.25 6.88
CA ASN A 160 19.04 23.37 7.32
C ASN A 160 18.54 24.06 8.62
N GLY A 161 18.06 23.28 9.59
CA GLY A 161 17.56 23.81 10.86
C GLY A 161 16.14 24.39 10.80
N LYS A 162 15.41 24.22 9.70
CA LYS A 162 14.00 24.63 9.56
C LYS A 162 13.11 23.43 9.29
N LEU A 163 11.91 23.46 9.86
CA LEU A 163 10.85 22.51 9.53
C LEU A 163 10.28 22.85 8.16
N GLU A 164 10.31 21.87 7.26
CA GLU A 164 9.76 21.98 5.92
C GLU A 164 8.79 20.82 5.63
N ILE A 165 7.77 21.08 4.82
CA ILE A 165 6.84 20.08 4.30
C ILE A 165 7.16 19.90 2.81
N PRO A 166 7.91 18.85 2.43
CA PRO A 166 8.43 18.70 1.07
C PRO A 166 7.35 18.31 0.06
N HIS A 167 6.28 17.63 0.53
CA HIS A 167 5.22 17.12 -0.31
C HIS A 167 3.86 17.66 0.10
N LYS A 168 2.91 17.72 -0.83
CA LYS A 168 1.56 18.25 -0.57
C LYS A 168 0.52 17.26 -1.05
N LEU A 169 -0.52 17.04 -0.25
CA LEU A 169 -1.68 16.24 -0.66
C LEU A 169 -2.57 16.93 -1.71
N PHE A 170 -2.35 18.21 -1.99
CA PHE A 170 -3.22 19.00 -2.84
C PHE A 170 -3.37 18.44 -4.28
N PRO A 171 -2.31 18.03 -5.00
CA PRO A 171 -2.45 17.43 -6.32
C PRO A 171 -3.28 16.13 -6.30
N MET A 172 -3.08 15.27 -5.30
CA MET A 172 -3.88 14.06 -5.13
C MET A 172 -5.35 14.39 -4.85
N ARG A 173 -5.63 15.40 -4.00
CA ARG A 173 -6.98 15.88 -3.73
C ARG A 173 -7.66 16.41 -5.00
N GLN A 174 -6.93 17.14 -5.85
CA GLN A 174 -7.48 17.61 -7.12
C GLN A 174 -7.78 16.46 -8.09
N ALA A 175 -6.99 15.40 -8.05
CA ALA A 175 -7.16 14.25 -8.94
C ALA A 175 -8.25 13.28 -8.48
N PHE A 176 -8.35 12.96 -7.19
CA PHE A 176 -9.38 12.06 -6.67
C PHE A 176 -10.74 12.75 -6.61
N LYS A 177 -11.80 12.09 -7.09
CA LYS A 177 -13.13 12.71 -7.25
C LYS A 177 -14.06 12.49 -6.05
N SER A 178 -13.88 11.39 -5.32
CA SER A 178 -14.71 11.04 -4.16
C SER A 178 -14.12 11.60 -2.84
N THR A 179 -14.60 11.11 -1.70
CA THR A 179 -14.13 11.49 -0.35
C THR A 179 -12.66 11.11 -0.15
N MET A 180 -11.84 12.08 0.26
CA MET A 180 -10.44 11.83 0.63
C MET A 180 -10.27 12.16 2.10
N LEU A 181 -9.77 11.19 2.86
CA LEU A 181 -9.40 11.33 4.26
C LEU A 181 -7.89 11.55 4.35
N ALA A 182 -7.46 12.38 5.29
CA ALA A 182 -6.07 12.56 5.64
C ALA A 182 -5.84 12.02 7.06
N SER A 183 -4.80 11.22 7.25
CA SER A 183 -4.44 10.65 8.55
C SER A 183 -2.96 10.85 8.87
N MET A 184 -2.65 11.20 10.11
CA MET A 184 -1.27 11.26 10.59
C MET A 184 -0.84 9.90 11.16
N ARG A 185 0.44 9.56 10.96
CA ARG A 185 1.07 8.49 11.75
C ARG A 185 1.26 9.00 13.17
N SER A 186 0.63 8.34 14.15
CA SER A 186 0.88 8.62 15.56
C SER A 186 2.33 8.27 15.88
N ARG A 187 3.09 9.23 16.41
CA ARG A 187 4.38 8.98 17.04
C ARG A 187 4.10 8.47 18.44
N VAL A 188 3.93 7.16 18.59
CA VAL A 188 3.94 6.50 19.91
C VAL A 188 5.23 5.73 20.03
#